data_AF-A0A942LRP8-F1
#
_entry.id   AF-A0A942LRP8-F1
#
_cell.length_a   1.000
_cell.length_b   1.000
_cell.length_c   1.000
_cell.angle_alpha   90.00
_cell.angle_beta   90.00
_cell.angle_gamma   90.00
#
_symmetry.space_group_name_H-M   'P 1'
#
loop_
_entity.id
_entity.type
_entity.pdbx_description
1 polymer ?
#
loop_
_entity_poly.entity_id
_entity_poly.type
_entity_poly.pdbx_seq_one_letter_code
_entity_poly.pdbx_strand_id
1 'polypeptide(L)'
;MYGFSIKSYLGSKPTLFNASKKSNIIYKIKPDIDPDNIVLLNETGTYTDRMQWLIENGYTLEFHRMKDVVFSTNLELIDSRMPEIIGNLILDKFVSKESNLNVLLDKLSVINPCNFNLEVNELIYRYKLKRLLVDIALGMTPAKIWDGIQNATGGFIVVKRDGSLVCFHLYNFYQLHDYLINHTKIDAPDSNPHRCDYGRILSANEINEPEGTFIQLNFQIRFT
;
A
#
# COMPACT_ATOMS: atom_id res chain seq x y z
N MET A 1 29.73 10.85 5.80
CA MET A 1 28.70 11.86 5.57
C MET A 1 27.36 11.20 5.90
N TYR A 2 26.62 11.68 6.90
CA TYR A 2 25.32 11.10 7.26
C TYR A 2 24.25 11.60 6.29
N GLY A 3 23.45 10.69 5.71
CA GLY A 3 22.34 11.05 4.83
C GLY A 3 21.04 11.27 5.61
N PHE A 4 20.23 12.25 5.23
CA PHE A 4 18.88 12.44 5.80
C PHE A 4 17.82 12.25 4.73
N SER A 5 16.72 11.59 5.08
CA SER A 5 15.50 11.59 4.25
C SER A 5 14.70 12.84 4.58
N ILE A 6 14.45 13.69 3.59
CA ILE A 6 13.81 15.00 3.77
C ILE A 6 12.42 14.98 3.12
N LYS A 7 11.38 15.30 3.90
CA LYS A 7 10.02 15.53 3.39
C LYS A 7 9.60 16.97 3.67
N SER A 8 9.38 17.70 2.58
CA SER A 8 9.03 19.12 2.64
C SER A 8 7.53 19.32 2.48
N TYR A 9 6.96 20.15 3.37
CA TYR A 9 5.59 20.63 3.29
C TYR A 9 5.49 21.99 2.57
N LEU A 10 6.59 22.50 2.02
CA LEU A 10 6.60 23.67 1.15
C LEU A 10 6.02 23.27 -0.21
N GLY A 11 4.82 23.78 -0.53
CA GLY A 11 4.06 23.40 -1.72
C GLY A 11 2.97 22.35 -1.44
N SER A 12 2.88 21.32 -2.27
CA SER A 12 1.91 20.23 -2.10
C SER A 12 2.36 19.24 -1.02
N LYS A 13 1.41 18.55 -0.39
CA LYS A 13 1.74 17.58 0.69
C LYS A 13 2.63 16.47 0.13
N PRO A 14 3.77 16.17 0.78
CA PRO A 14 4.72 15.21 0.27
C PRO A 14 4.14 13.79 0.30
N THR A 15 4.72 12.94 -0.54
CA THR A 15 4.40 11.50 -0.58
C THR A 15 5.49 10.75 0.18
N LEU A 16 5.10 9.89 1.11
CA LEU A 16 5.99 8.98 1.81
C LEU A 16 6.38 7.82 0.89
N PHE A 17 5.38 7.12 0.35
CA PHE A 17 5.53 6.00 -0.59
C PHE A 17 4.95 6.37 -1.95
N ASN A 18 5.81 6.44 -2.98
CA ASN A 18 5.39 6.78 -4.33
C ASN A 18 4.97 5.54 -5.12
N ALA A 19 3.74 5.56 -5.63
CA ALA A 19 3.22 4.53 -6.52
C ALA A 19 3.97 4.48 -7.85
N SER A 20 4.07 3.27 -8.41
CA SER A 20 4.53 3.00 -9.77
C SER A 20 3.91 1.69 -10.27
N LYS A 21 4.15 1.30 -11.53
CA LYS A 21 3.75 -0.04 -12.02
C LYS A 21 4.24 -1.20 -11.16
N LYS A 22 5.34 -1.01 -10.41
CA LYS A 22 5.97 -2.00 -9.53
C LYS A 22 5.24 -2.19 -8.20
N SER A 23 4.45 -1.22 -7.75
CA SER A 23 3.66 -1.32 -6.51
C SER A 23 2.24 -1.85 -6.73
N ASN A 24 1.94 -2.37 -7.91
CA ASN A 24 0.64 -2.98 -8.20
C ASN A 24 0.45 -4.26 -7.37
N ILE A 25 -0.78 -4.44 -6.89
CA ILE A 25 -1.24 -5.61 -6.14
C ILE A 25 -2.35 -6.26 -6.95
N ILE A 26 -2.29 -7.58 -7.09
CA ILE A 26 -3.28 -8.38 -7.82
C ILE A 26 -4.27 -8.95 -6.81
N TYR A 27 -5.55 -8.80 -7.11
CA TYR A 27 -6.66 -9.38 -6.35
C TYR A 27 -7.45 -10.31 -7.25
N LYS A 28 -7.87 -11.46 -6.70
CA LYS A 28 -8.82 -12.36 -7.36
C LYS A 28 -10.23 -11.85 -7.12
N ILE A 29 -11.06 -11.83 -8.15
CA ILE A 29 -12.48 -11.51 -8.07
C ILE A 29 -13.25 -12.82 -7.93
N LYS A 30 -14.25 -12.86 -7.05
CA LYS A 30 -15.14 -14.02 -6.87
C LYS A 30 -16.62 -13.60 -6.86
N PRO A 31 -17.52 -14.36 -7.52
CA PRO A 31 -17.21 -15.41 -8.50
C PRO A 31 -16.48 -14.85 -9.74
N ASP A 32 -16.03 -15.72 -10.63
CA ASP A 32 -15.40 -15.28 -11.88
C ASP A 32 -16.39 -14.46 -12.73
N ILE A 33 -15.86 -13.50 -13.48
CA ILE A 33 -16.64 -12.65 -14.38
C ILE A 33 -16.60 -13.26 -15.78
N ASP A 34 -17.75 -13.25 -16.44
CA ASP A 34 -17.85 -13.65 -17.85
C ASP A 34 -16.92 -12.78 -18.74
N PRO A 35 -16.19 -13.37 -19.71
CA PRO A 35 -15.26 -12.63 -20.57
C PRO A 35 -15.87 -11.44 -21.31
N ASP A 36 -17.13 -11.51 -21.76
CA ASP A 36 -17.78 -10.40 -22.47
C ASP A 36 -18.04 -9.22 -21.51
N ASN A 37 -18.38 -9.52 -20.27
CA ASN A 37 -18.53 -8.51 -19.22
C ASN A 37 -17.18 -7.87 -18.83
N ILE A 38 -16.06 -8.61 -18.89
CA ILE A 38 -14.72 -8.05 -18.63
C ILE A 38 -14.40 -6.95 -19.66
N VAL A 39 -14.67 -7.20 -20.94
CA VAL A 39 -14.44 -6.22 -22.03
C VAL A 39 -15.28 -4.97 -21.78
N LEU A 40 -16.58 -5.15 -21.55
CA LEU A 40 -17.52 -4.05 -21.30
C LEU A 40 -17.11 -3.21 -20.08
N LEU A 41 -16.76 -3.85 -18.96
CA LEU A 41 -16.35 -3.15 -17.74
C LEU A 41 -15.06 -2.37 -17.93
N ASN A 42 -14.11 -2.90 -18.69
CA ASN A 42 -12.84 -2.23 -18.95
C ASN A 42 -12.96 -1.04 -19.93
N GLU A 43 -13.94 -1.07 -20.83
CA GLU A 43 -14.24 0.05 -21.73
C GLU A 43 -15.08 1.16 -21.06
N THR A 44 -15.69 0.87 -19.92
CA THR A 44 -16.59 1.79 -19.22
C THR A 44 -15.98 2.35 -17.94
N GLY A 45 -16.08 3.67 -17.80
CA GLY A 45 -15.78 4.37 -16.55
C GLY A 45 -14.34 4.28 -16.04
N THR A 46 -14.17 4.77 -14.82
CA THR A 46 -12.92 4.79 -14.07
C THR A 46 -12.73 3.49 -13.28
N TYR A 47 -11.55 3.30 -12.69
CA TYR A 47 -11.34 2.19 -11.75
C TYR A 47 -12.31 2.23 -10.57
N THR A 48 -12.77 3.43 -10.18
CA THR A 48 -13.72 3.61 -9.07
C THR A 48 -15.08 3.08 -9.47
N ASP A 49 -15.53 3.36 -10.70
CA ASP A 49 -16.81 2.88 -11.23
C ASP A 49 -16.81 1.36 -11.33
N ARG A 50 -15.73 0.76 -11.83
CA ARG A 50 -15.57 -0.70 -11.85
C ARG A 50 -15.59 -1.32 -10.45
N MET A 51 -14.86 -0.73 -9.49
CA MET A 51 -14.85 -1.22 -8.11
C MET A 51 -16.25 -1.16 -7.48
N GLN A 52 -16.96 -0.06 -7.69
CA GLN A 52 -18.31 0.13 -7.19
C GLN A 52 -19.27 -0.90 -7.81
N TRP A 53 -19.19 -1.11 -9.12
CA TRP A 53 -20.01 -2.09 -9.83
C TRP A 53 -19.80 -3.51 -9.29
N LEU A 54 -18.54 -3.92 -9.06
CA LEU A 54 -18.23 -5.24 -8.50
C LEU A 54 -18.91 -5.44 -7.14
N ILE A 55 -18.78 -4.46 -6.24
CA ILE A 55 -19.36 -4.52 -4.89
C ILE A 55 -20.90 -4.57 -4.97
N GLU A 56 -21.51 -3.73 -5.81
CA GLU A 56 -22.98 -3.65 -5.95
C GLU A 56 -23.60 -4.91 -6.56
N ASN A 57 -22.84 -5.65 -7.37
CA ASN A 57 -23.27 -6.90 -7.99
C ASN A 57 -22.84 -8.15 -7.21
N GLY A 58 -22.40 -7.98 -5.96
CA GLY A 58 -22.11 -9.10 -5.05
C GLY A 58 -20.78 -9.81 -5.31
N TYR A 59 -19.89 -9.22 -6.11
CA TYR A 59 -18.53 -9.73 -6.27
C TYR A 59 -17.67 -9.36 -5.05
N THR A 60 -16.86 -10.30 -4.61
CA THR A 60 -15.85 -10.10 -3.58
C THR A 60 -14.46 -10.10 -4.20
N LEU A 61 -13.53 -9.45 -3.50
CA LEU A 61 -12.13 -9.43 -3.89
C LEU A 61 -11.32 -10.08 -2.78
N GLU A 62 -10.30 -10.83 -3.17
CA GLU A 62 -9.35 -11.46 -2.26
C GLU A 62 -7.93 -11.12 -2.68
N PHE A 63 -7.05 -10.86 -1.72
CA PHE A 63 -5.63 -10.67 -2.01
C PHE A 63 -5.06 -11.92 -2.68
N HIS A 64 -4.46 -11.75 -3.87
CA HIS A 64 -3.83 -12.85 -4.60
C HIS A 64 -2.31 -12.80 -4.44
N ARG A 65 -1.67 -11.70 -4.92
CA ARG A 65 -0.22 -11.49 -4.79
C ARG A 65 0.20 -10.07 -5.10
N MET A 66 1.43 -9.73 -4.75
CA MET A 66 2.12 -8.58 -5.34
C MET A 66 2.42 -8.84 -6.82
N LYS A 67 2.28 -7.81 -7.67
CA LYS A 67 2.57 -7.95 -9.11
C LYS A 67 4.07 -8.16 -9.37
N ASP A 68 4.90 -7.37 -8.70
CA ASP A 68 6.35 -7.38 -8.89
C ASP A 68 7.06 -8.17 -7.80
N VAL A 69 7.98 -9.05 -8.22
CA VAL A 69 8.73 -9.93 -7.32
C VAL A 69 9.69 -9.16 -6.42
N VAL A 70 10.33 -8.09 -6.91
CA VAL A 70 11.25 -7.28 -6.10
C VAL A 70 10.47 -6.58 -4.99
N PHE A 71 9.31 -6.00 -5.31
CA PHE A 71 8.48 -5.40 -4.29
C PHE A 71 7.97 -6.43 -3.26
N SER A 72 7.54 -7.62 -3.71
CA SER A 72 7.16 -8.72 -2.79
C SER A 72 8.30 -9.08 -1.85
N THR A 73 9.49 -9.32 -2.39
CA THR A 73 10.69 -9.69 -1.62
C THR A 73 11.12 -8.58 -0.67
N ASN A 74 11.01 -7.31 -1.07
CA ASN A 74 11.31 -6.17 -0.18
C ASN A 74 10.36 -6.14 1.02
N LEU A 75 9.08 -6.43 0.81
CA LEU A 75 8.09 -6.52 1.89
C LEU A 75 8.38 -7.73 2.78
N GLU A 76 8.67 -8.89 2.19
CA GLU A 76 9.04 -10.12 2.92
C GLU A 76 10.29 -9.95 3.80
N LEU A 77 11.29 -9.18 3.34
CA LEU A 77 12.47 -8.86 4.13
C LEU A 77 12.12 -8.08 5.41
N ILE A 78 11.15 -7.17 5.32
CA ILE A 78 10.67 -6.42 6.49
C ILE A 78 9.90 -7.36 7.42
N ASP A 79 8.97 -8.15 6.86
CA ASP A 79 8.23 -9.18 7.58
C ASP A 79 7.67 -10.20 6.58
N SER A 80 7.79 -11.49 6.87
CA SER A 80 7.36 -12.56 5.94
C SER A 80 5.89 -12.51 5.57
N ARG A 81 5.03 -11.90 6.39
CA ARG A 81 3.59 -11.74 6.12
C ARG A 81 3.23 -10.33 5.62
N MET A 82 4.20 -9.44 5.43
CA MET A 82 3.97 -8.06 5.00
C MET A 82 3.22 -7.93 3.66
N PRO A 83 3.47 -8.79 2.63
CA PRO A 83 2.68 -8.73 1.41
C PRO A 83 1.18 -8.89 1.67
N GLU A 84 0.80 -9.86 2.51
CA GLU A 84 -0.61 -10.13 2.83
C GLU A 84 -1.23 -9.05 3.71
N ILE A 85 -0.46 -8.53 4.68
CA ILE A 85 -0.86 -7.40 5.53
C ILE A 85 -1.20 -6.19 4.65
N ILE A 86 -0.31 -5.81 3.74
CA ILE A 86 -0.51 -4.65 2.87
C ILE A 86 -1.60 -4.91 1.84
N GLY A 87 -1.64 -6.11 1.25
CA GLY A 87 -2.71 -6.50 0.32
C GLY A 87 -4.09 -6.28 0.91
N ASN A 88 -4.34 -6.79 2.12
CA ASN A 88 -5.64 -6.63 2.77
C ASN A 88 -5.91 -5.19 3.23
N LEU A 89 -4.89 -4.48 3.75
CA LEU A 89 -5.02 -3.07 4.13
C LEU A 89 -5.41 -2.18 2.93
N ILE A 90 -4.81 -2.43 1.76
CA ILE A 90 -5.14 -1.71 0.53
C ILE A 90 -6.51 -2.14 -0.01
N LEU A 91 -6.87 -3.42 0.06
CA LEU A 91 -8.20 -3.86 -0.33
C LEU A 91 -9.29 -3.12 0.47
N ASP A 92 -9.15 -3.04 1.79
CA ASP A 92 -10.08 -2.32 2.66
C ASP A 92 -10.20 -0.84 2.31
N LYS A 93 -9.11 -0.20 1.88
CA LYS A 93 -9.13 1.17 1.34
C LYS A 93 -10.06 1.28 0.14
N PHE A 94 -9.97 0.36 -0.82
CA PHE A 94 -10.77 0.44 -2.04
C PHE A 94 -12.24 0.07 -1.81
N VAL A 95 -12.50 -0.92 -0.96
CA VAL A 95 -13.87 -1.35 -0.63
C VAL A 95 -14.59 -0.31 0.22
N SER A 96 -13.96 0.18 1.29
CA SER A 96 -14.61 1.08 2.25
C SER A 96 -14.39 2.57 1.99
N LYS A 97 -13.53 2.92 1.02
CA LYS A 97 -13.08 4.29 0.71
C LYS A 97 -12.32 5.00 1.85
N GLU A 98 -12.11 4.35 3.00
CA GLU A 98 -11.37 4.87 4.16
C GLU A 98 -9.88 5.08 3.86
N SER A 99 -9.31 6.24 4.15
CA SER A 99 -7.88 6.55 3.94
C SER A 99 -7.02 6.54 5.20
N ASN A 100 -7.63 6.67 6.37
CA ASN A 100 -6.95 6.79 7.64
C ASN A 100 -6.32 5.46 8.05
N LEU A 101 -5.00 5.45 8.26
CA LEU A 101 -4.26 4.24 8.60
C LEU A 101 -4.69 3.61 9.93
N ASN A 102 -5.08 4.41 10.92
CA ASN A 102 -5.55 3.88 12.20
C ASN A 102 -6.88 3.14 12.02
N VAL A 103 -7.82 3.72 11.29
CA VAL A 103 -9.12 3.08 11.02
C VAL A 103 -8.95 1.80 10.19
N LEU A 104 -8.08 1.82 9.18
CA LEU A 104 -7.78 0.64 8.38
C LEU A 104 -7.07 -0.46 9.21
N LEU A 105 -6.18 -0.09 10.13
CA LEU A 105 -5.54 -1.04 11.04
C LEU A 105 -6.53 -1.72 11.99
N ASP A 106 -7.52 -0.96 12.48
CA ASP A 106 -8.54 -1.52 13.37
C ASP A 106 -9.38 -2.56 12.61
N LYS A 107 -9.76 -2.28 11.35
CA LYS A 107 -10.44 -3.25 10.46
C LYS A 107 -9.56 -4.47 10.16
N LEU A 108 -8.29 -4.25 9.82
CA LEU A 108 -7.35 -5.33 9.55
C LEU A 108 -7.17 -6.27 10.75
N SER A 109 -7.22 -5.72 11.98
CA SER A 109 -7.15 -6.50 13.22
C SER A 109 -8.41 -7.32 13.46
N VAL A 110 -9.58 -6.85 13.04
CA VAL A 110 -10.84 -7.63 13.08
C VAL A 110 -10.82 -8.77 12.06
N ILE A 111 -10.38 -8.49 10.82
CA ILE A 111 -10.31 -9.50 9.75
C ILE A 111 -9.21 -10.54 10.04
N ASN A 112 -8.09 -10.08 10.60
CA ASN A 112 -6.92 -10.88 10.93
C ASN A 112 -6.48 -11.84 9.80
N PRO A 113 -6.17 -11.33 8.60
CA PRO A 113 -5.89 -12.19 7.44
C PRO A 113 -4.75 -13.17 7.68
N CYS A 114 -3.76 -12.78 8.48
CA CYS A 114 -2.60 -13.61 8.78
C CYS A 114 -2.79 -14.57 9.97
N ASN A 115 -3.99 -14.62 10.56
CA ASN A 115 -4.33 -15.46 11.71
C ASN A 115 -3.33 -15.35 12.88
N PHE A 116 -2.97 -14.11 13.24
CA PHE A 116 -2.13 -13.85 14.41
C PHE A 116 -2.92 -14.00 15.71
N ASN A 117 -2.23 -14.29 16.81
CA ASN A 117 -2.84 -14.36 18.14
C ASN A 117 -3.05 -12.95 18.73
N LEU A 118 -4.12 -12.29 18.30
CA LEU A 118 -4.46 -10.93 18.74
C LEU A 118 -5.07 -10.87 20.14
N GLU A 119 -5.59 -11.98 20.67
CA GLU A 119 -6.05 -12.07 22.06
C GLU A 119 -4.88 -11.87 23.03
N VAL A 120 -3.70 -12.37 22.66
CA VAL A 120 -2.46 -12.19 23.45
C VAL A 120 -1.79 -10.85 23.14
N ASN A 121 -1.76 -10.44 21.87
CA ASN A 121 -1.16 -9.16 21.49
C ASN A 121 -1.89 -8.51 20.31
N GLU A 122 -2.81 -7.62 20.64
CA GLU A 122 -3.58 -6.83 19.66
C GLU A 122 -2.71 -5.87 18.83
N LEU A 123 -1.49 -5.56 19.27
CA LEU A 123 -0.61 -4.56 18.63
C LEU A 123 0.14 -5.10 17.41
N ILE A 124 0.00 -6.40 17.07
CA ILE A 124 0.81 -7.05 16.03
C ILE A 124 0.74 -6.33 14.68
N TYR A 125 -0.46 -6.07 14.15
CA TYR A 125 -0.61 -5.38 12.86
C TYR A 125 -0.09 -3.94 12.91
N ARG A 126 -0.42 -3.21 13.99
CA ARG A 126 0.01 -1.83 14.20
C ARG A 126 1.54 -1.73 14.24
N TYR A 127 2.21 -2.62 14.96
CA TYR A 127 3.66 -2.67 15.06
C TYR A 127 4.31 -2.96 13.69
N LYS A 128 3.83 -3.99 12.99
CA LYS A 128 4.33 -4.37 11.67
C LYS A 128 4.17 -3.24 10.65
N LEU A 129 3.02 -2.58 10.62
CA LEU A 129 2.79 -1.46 9.71
C LEU A 129 3.68 -0.25 10.03
N LYS A 130 3.85 0.10 11.31
CA LYS A 130 4.76 1.17 11.73
C LYS A 130 6.20 0.91 11.25
N ARG A 131 6.67 -0.33 11.36
CA ARG A 131 8.00 -0.73 10.86
C ARG A 131 8.13 -0.54 9.35
N LEU A 132 7.13 -0.98 8.58
CA LEU A 132 7.09 -0.76 7.13
C LEU A 132 7.16 0.74 6.78
N LEU A 133 6.38 1.59 7.46
CA LEU A 133 6.38 3.03 7.20
C LEU A 133 7.76 3.65 7.41
N VAL A 134 8.50 3.18 8.41
CA VAL A 134 9.88 3.64 8.66
C VAL A 134 10.84 3.15 7.61
N ASP A 135 10.79 1.87 7.22
CA ASP A 135 11.64 1.36 6.14
C ASP A 135 11.42 2.16 4.84
N ILE A 136 10.16 2.49 4.52
CA ILE A 136 9.81 3.39 3.40
C ILE A 136 10.41 4.80 3.62
N ALA A 137 10.25 5.36 4.82
CA ALA A 137 10.77 6.69 5.14
C ALA A 137 12.29 6.78 4.98
N LEU A 138 13.00 5.68 5.25
CA LEU A 138 14.46 5.60 5.25
C LEU A 138 15.06 5.07 3.93
N GLY A 139 14.21 4.74 2.94
CA GLY A 139 14.65 4.54 1.57
C GLY A 139 14.11 3.31 0.85
N MET A 140 13.27 2.49 1.48
CA MET A 140 12.64 1.35 0.78
C MET A 140 11.72 1.87 -0.33
N THR A 141 11.86 1.29 -1.52
CA THR A 141 11.00 1.57 -2.67
C THR A 141 10.58 0.28 -3.37
N PRO A 142 9.51 0.28 -4.18
CA PRO A 142 9.07 -0.93 -4.90
C PRO A 142 10.06 -1.43 -5.95
N ALA A 143 10.84 -0.54 -6.57
CA ALA A 143 11.55 -0.85 -7.80
C ALA A 143 13.01 -1.31 -7.59
N LYS A 144 13.59 -1.05 -6.41
CA LYS A 144 14.99 -1.37 -6.10
C LYS A 144 15.02 -2.39 -4.96
N ILE A 145 15.89 -3.39 -5.06
CA ILE A 145 16.13 -4.35 -3.97
C ILE A 145 16.45 -3.59 -2.68
N TRP A 146 15.69 -3.90 -1.64
CA TRP A 146 15.92 -3.42 -0.29
C TRP A 146 16.88 -4.39 0.40
N ASP A 147 18.03 -3.89 0.81
CA ASP A 147 19.06 -4.66 1.54
C ASP A 147 18.95 -4.49 3.06
N GLY A 148 17.94 -3.73 3.53
CA GLY A 148 17.76 -3.38 4.93
C GLY A 148 18.70 -2.26 5.42
N ILE A 149 19.60 -1.75 4.56
CA ILE A 149 20.53 -0.68 4.91
C ILE A 149 19.83 0.66 4.69
N GLN A 150 19.66 1.39 5.78
CA GLN A 150 19.02 2.71 5.77
C GLN A 150 19.92 3.72 5.06
N ASN A 151 19.50 4.17 3.88
CA ASN A 151 20.23 5.19 3.10
C ASN A 151 20.30 6.54 3.86
N ALA A 152 19.37 6.76 4.79
CA ALA A 152 19.31 7.93 5.64
C ALA A 152 19.89 7.67 7.04
N THR A 153 21.19 7.38 7.12
CA THR A 153 21.91 7.08 8.37
C THR A 153 21.93 8.23 9.39
N GLY A 154 21.63 9.46 8.98
CA GLY A 154 21.45 10.61 9.86
C GLY A 154 20.05 10.71 10.47
N GLY A 155 19.04 10.15 9.80
CA GLY A 155 17.64 10.18 10.24
C GLY A 155 16.65 10.79 9.23
N PHE A 156 15.52 11.25 9.72
CA PHE A 156 14.40 11.77 8.92
C PHE A 156 14.08 13.23 9.29
N ILE A 157 14.03 14.13 8.31
CA ILE A 157 13.73 15.55 8.50
C ILE A 157 12.38 15.88 7.86
N VAL A 158 11.50 16.48 8.65
CA VAL A 158 10.27 17.12 8.19
C VAL A 158 10.44 18.63 8.18
N VAL A 159 10.27 19.25 7.01
CA VAL A 159 10.22 20.71 6.87
C VAL A 159 8.76 21.13 6.88
N LYS A 160 8.30 21.80 7.93
CA LYS A 160 6.92 22.28 8.04
C LYS A 160 6.69 23.52 7.16
N ARG A 161 5.41 23.88 6.99
CA ARG A 161 5.00 25.04 6.17
C ARG A 161 5.53 26.37 6.68
N ASP A 162 5.69 26.51 7.99
CA ASP A 162 6.22 27.69 8.66
C ASP A 162 7.77 27.77 8.59
N GLY A 163 8.41 26.85 7.88
CA GLY A 163 9.86 26.76 7.77
C GLY A 163 10.53 26.09 8.97
N SER A 164 9.78 25.68 10.00
CA SER A 164 10.33 24.95 11.13
C SER A 164 10.74 23.52 10.74
N LEU A 165 11.80 23.03 11.38
CA LEU A 165 12.38 21.72 11.12
C LEU A 165 12.07 20.77 12.28
N VAL A 166 11.58 19.57 11.96
CA VAL A 166 11.54 18.44 12.89
C VAL A 166 12.54 17.42 12.39
N CYS A 167 13.58 17.18 13.19
CA CYS A 167 14.62 16.21 12.87
C CYS A 167 14.50 15.00 13.80
N PHE A 168 14.25 13.82 13.23
CA PHE A 168 14.29 12.55 13.92
C PHE A 168 15.63 11.89 13.63
N HIS A 169 16.53 11.92 14.61
CA HIS A 169 17.73 11.08 14.57
C HIS A 169 17.35 9.61 14.82
N LEU A 170 18.17 8.67 14.34
CA LEU A 170 17.91 7.23 14.46
C LEU A 170 17.65 6.75 15.89
N TYR A 171 18.10 7.44 16.95
CA TYR A 171 17.78 7.03 18.33
C TYR A 171 16.33 7.29 18.75
N ASN A 172 15.51 7.93 17.90
CA ASN A 172 14.13 8.30 18.19
C ASN A 172 13.11 7.52 17.34
N PHE A 173 13.37 6.22 17.12
CA PHE A 173 12.52 5.33 16.32
C PHE A 173 11.06 5.35 16.78
N TYR A 174 10.80 5.29 18.09
CA TYR A 174 9.44 5.28 18.60
C TYR A 174 8.63 6.51 18.17
N GLN A 175 9.20 7.72 18.32
CA GLN A 175 8.51 8.95 17.91
C GLN A 175 8.33 9.02 16.39
N LEU A 176 9.28 8.50 15.60
CA LEU A 176 9.14 8.44 14.15
C LEU A 176 8.00 7.48 13.74
N HIS A 177 7.90 6.31 14.38
CA HIS A 177 6.82 5.35 14.14
C HIS A 177 5.46 5.99 14.40
N ASP A 178 5.29 6.64 15.55
CA ASP A 178 4.04 7.31 15.94
C ASP A 178 3.74 8.52 15.07
N TYR A 179 4.76 9.28 14.67
CA TYR A 179 4.58 10.38 13.76
C TYR A 179 4.05 9.91 12.41
N LEU A 180 4.68 8.91 11.79
CA LEU A 180 4.30 8.43 10.46
C LEU A 180 2.89 7.85 10.45
N ILE A 181 2.53 7.00 11.41
CA ILE A 181 1.20 6.38 11.40
C ILE A 181 0.07 7.40 11.57
N ASN A 182 0.29 8.46 12.35
CA ASN A 182 -0.73 9.47 12.66
C ASN A 182 -0.81 10.61 11.65
N HIS A 183 0.25 10.82 10.86
CA HIS A 183 0.33 11.92 9.90
C HIS A 183 0.38 11.45 8.44
N THR A 184 0.08 10.16 8.18
CA THR A 184 -0.01 9.64 6.82
C THR A 184 -1.31 8.90 6.58
N LYS A 185 -1.68 8.81 5.30
CA LYS A 185 -2.91 8.15 4.83
C LYS A 185 -2.63 7.36 3.57
N ILE A 186 -3.43 6.32 3.34
CA ILE A 186 -3.46 5.61 2.06
C ILE A 186 -4.30 6.41 1.08
N ASP A 187 -3.74 6.60 -0.10
CA ASP A 187 -4.37 7.31 -1.20
C ASP A 187 -4.26 6.49 -2.49
N ALA A 188 -5.25 6.62 -3.36
CA ALA A 188 -5.21 6.01 -4.67
C ALA A 188 -4.37 6.90 -5.60
N PRO A 189 -3.33 6.39 -6.25
CA PRO A 189 -2.57 7.17 -7.20
C PRO A 189 -3.37 7.35 -8.49
N ASP A 190 -2.93 8.27 -9.35
CA ASP A 190 -3.48 8.37 -10.70
C ASP A 190 -3.29 7.05 -11.47
N SER A 191 -4.31 6.65 -12.23
CA SER A 191 -4.37 5.37 -12.94
C SER A 191 -3.76 5.39 -14.34
N ASN A 192 -3.07 6.47 -14.74
CA ASN A 192 -2.49 6.62 -16.07
C ASN A 192 -1.62 5.39 -16.45
N PRO A 193 -1.85 4.79 -17.63
CA PRO A 193 -1.09 3.64 -18.11
C PRO A 193 0.42 3.86 -18.23
N HIS A 194 0.90 5.10 -18.33
CA HIS A 194 2.33 5.40 -18.35
C HIS A 194 2.96 5.45 -16.95
N ARG A 195 2.16 5.57 -15.89
CA ARG A 195 2.66 5.72 -14.51
C ARG A 195 2.38 4.50 -13.62
N CYS A 196 1.10 4.21 -13.37
CA CYS A 196 0.69 3.18 -12.41
C CYS A 196 0.02 2.00 -13.11
N ASP A 197 -0.76 2.28 -14.17
CA ASP A 197 -1.33 1.26 -15.05
C ASP A 197 -2.12 0.20 -14.26
N TYR A 198 -3.18 0.65 -13.57
CA TYR A 198 -3.98 -0.17 -12.66
C TYR A 198 -5.48 0.10 -12.81
N GLY A 199 -6.29 -0.76 -12.19
CA GLY A 199 -7.74 -0.62 -12.13
C GLY A 199 -8.47 -1.27 -13.30
N ARG A 200 -7.78 -2.06 -14.12
CA ARG A 200 -8.35 -2.90 -15.17
C ARG A 200 -8.61 -4.30 -14.63
N ILE A 201 -9.72 -4.91 -15.05
CA ILE A 201 -10.03 -6.32 -14.82
C ILE A 201 -9.19 -7.14 -15.80
N LEU A 202 -8.51 -8.17 -15.30
CA LEU A 202 -7.55 -9.00 -16.00
C LEU A 202 -8.07 -10.43 -16.05
N SER A 203 -7.88 -11.07 -17.19
CA SER A 203 -8.01 -12.52 -17.33
C SER A 203 -6.83 -13.25 -16.67
N ALA A 204 -7.02 -14.53 -16.35
CA ALA A 204 -5.96 -15.39 -15.82
C ALA A 204 -4.71 -15.41 -16.72
N ASN A 205 -4.92 -15.50 -18.04
CA ASN A 205 -3.84 -15.50 -19.04
C ASN A 205 -2.97 -14.24 -18.97
N GLU A 206 -3.55 -13.06 -18.73
CA GLU A 206 -2.79 -11.80 -18.68
C GLU A 206 -1.82 -11.72 -17.49
N ILE A 207 -2.03 -12.54 -16.45
CA ILE A 207 -1.18 -12.59 -15.26
C ILE A 207 -0.52 -13.96 -15.04
N ASN A 208 -0.56 -14.83 -16.05
CA ASN A 208 -0.02 -16.20 -16.03
C ASN A 208 -0.62 -17.09 -14.93
N GLU A 209 -1.92 -16.97 -14.70
CA GLU A 209 -2.69 -17.88 -13.84
C GLU A 209 -3.50 -18.86 -14.70
N PRO A 210 -3.82 -20.06 -14.20
CA PRO A 210 -4.55 -21.08 -14.97
C PRO A 210 -6.02 -20.70 -15.21
N GLU A 211 -6.66 -20.05 -14.25
CA GLU A 211 -8.07 -19.68 -14.29
C GLU A 211 -8.35 -18.50 -13.36
N GLY A 212 -9.53 -17.91 -13.52
CA GLY A 212 -10.03 -16.84 -12.66
C GLY A 212 -10.05 -15.47 -13.32
N THR A 213 -10.78 -14.57 -12.67
CA THR A 213 -10.78 -13.15 -12.98
C THR A 213 -10.06 -12.35 -11.90
N PHE A 214 -9.30 -11.34 -12.31
CA PHE A 214 -8.45 -10.57 -11.40
C PHE A 214 -8.63 -9.07 -11.62
N ILE A 215 -8.22 -8.27 -10.65
CA ILE A 215 -8.06 -6.83 -10.80
C ILE A 215 -6.75 -6.40 -10.14
N GLN A 216 -6.03 -5.50 -10.80
CA GLN A 216 -4.84 -4.90 -10.21
C GLN A 216 -5.18 -3.54 -9.58
N LEU A 217 -4.80 -3.33 -8.32
CA LEU A 217 -4.94 -2.06 -7.63
C LEU A 217 -3.56 -1.51 -7.24
N ASN A 218 -3.47 -0.21 -6.99
CA ASN A 218 -2.24 0.45 -6.61
C ASN A 218 -2.50 1.47 -5.49
N PHE A 219 -1.47 1.86 -4.78
CA PHE A 219 -1.56 2.75 -3.65
C PHE A 219 -0.35 3.66 -3.55
N GLN A 220 -0.55 4.83 -2.95
CA GLN A 220 0.50 5.71 -2.46
C GLN A 220 0.23 6.04 -0.99
N ILE A 221 1.28 6.35 -0.24
CA ILE A 221 1.15 6.81 1.15
C ILE A 221 1.53 8.29 1.17
N ARG A 222 0.61 9.15 1.58
CA ARG A 222 0.79 10.60 1.58
C ARG A 222 0.65 11.17 2.98
N PHE A 223 1.32 12.29 3.23
CA PHE A 223 1.12 13.01 4.48
C PHE A 223 -0.27 13.67 4.51
N THR A 224 -0.93 13.61 5.67
CA THR A 224 -2.33 14.02 5.87
C THR A 224 -2.55 15.50 5.78
#